data_AF-A0A645FJT5-F1
#
_entry.id   AF-A0A645FJT5-F1
#
_cell.length_a   1.000
_cell.length_b   1.000
_cell.length_c   1.000
_cell.angle_alpha   90.00
_cell.angle_beta   90.00
_cell.angle_gamma   90.00
#
_symmetry.space_group_name_H-M   'P 1'
#
loop_
_entity.id
_entity.type
_entity.pdbx_description
1 polymer ?
#
loop_
_entity_poly.entity_id
_entity_poly.type
_entity_poly.pdbx_seq_one_letter_code
_entity_poly.pdbx_strand_id
1 'polypeptide(L)' 'MKTLYALVENDFGIGQTSKSLFIHRNTLYKRIKKINSILNFDMNKSDNRLLIQLALKIDKMLL' A
#
# COMPACT_ATOMS: atom_id res chain seq x y z
N MET A 1 -3.23 -6.88 -5.52
CA MET A 1 -1.88 -6.78 -4.95
C MET A 1 -1.06 -5.59 -5.46
N LYS A 2 -0.99 -5.26 -6.76
CA LYS A 2 -0.09 -4.22 -7.34
C LYS A 2 0.02 -2.90 -6.56
N THR A 3 -1.08 -2.30 -6.09
CA THR A 3 -1.04 -1.05 -5.31
C THR A 3 -0.32 -1.20 -3.96
N LEU A 4 -0.48 -2.33 -3.27
CA LEU A 4 0.15 -2.58 -1.97
C LEU A 4 1.65 -2.80 -2.12
N TYR A 5 2.07 -3.58 -3.12
CA TYR A 5 3.49 -3.73 -3.45
C TYR A 5 4.12 -2.38 -3.80
N ALA A 6 3.49 -1.60 -4.68
CA ALA A 6 4.02 -0.28 -5.04
C ALA A 6 4.07 0.68 -3.83
N LEU A 7 3.11 0.61 -2.90
CA LEU A 7 3.17 1.38 -1.67
C LEU A 7 4.37 0.98 -0.81
N VAL A 8 4.61 -0.31 -0.62
CA VAL A 8 5.76 -0.80 0.18
C VAL A 8 7.09 -0.46 -0.48
N GLU A 9 7.22 -0.64 -1.80
CA GLU A 9 8.43 -0.32 -2.56
C GLU A 9 8.78 1.18 -2.56
N ASN A 10 7.80 2.04 -2.28
CA ASN A 10 7.97 3.50 -2.27
C ASN A 10 7.76 4.07 -0.85
N ASP A 11 7.98 3.28 0.21
CA ASP A 11 7.87 3.68 1.62
C ASP A 11 6.56 4.40 1.98
N PHE A 12 5.46 3.96 1.38
CA PHE A 12 4.12 4.55 1.49
C PHE A 12 4.05 6.02 1.02
N GLY A 13 5.05 6.49 0.28
CA GLY A 13 5.10 7.81 -0.33
C GLY A 13 4.09 7.95 -1.47
N ILE A 14 3.05 8.76 -1.27
CA ILE A 14 1.94 8.92 -2.23
C ILE A 14 2.44 9.44 -3.59
N GLY A 15 3.36 10.41 -3.59
CA GLY A 15 3.89 11.00 -4.81
C GLY A 15 4.60 9.95 -5.67
N GLN A 16 5.54 9.24 -5.06
CA GLN A 16 6.41 8.24 -5.69
C GLN A 16 5.59 7.04 -6.15
N THR A 17 4.69 6.54 -5.28
CA THR A 17 3.77 5.44 -5.60
C THR A 17 2.83 5.80 -6.76
N SER A 18 2.32 7.04 -6.82
CA SER A 18 1.44 7.45 -7.91
C SER A 18 2.17 7.48 -9.26
N LYS A 19 3.44 7.92 -9.26
CA LYS A 19 4.31 7.90 -10.44
C LYS A 19 4.64 6.47 -10.87
N SER A 20 5.02 5.58 -9.95
CA SER A 20 5.36 4.18 -10.28
C SER A 20 4.16 3.38 -10.81
N LEU A 21 2.95 3.75 -10.39
CA LEU A 21 1.71 3.15 -10.88
C LEU A 21 1.15 3.81 -12.15
N PHE A 22 1.76 4.89 -12.65
CA PHE A 22 1.26 5.70 -13.77
C PHE A 22 -0.19 6.19 -13.56
N ILE A 23 -0.51 6.61 -12.33
CA ILE A 23 -1.83 7.14 -11.96
C ILE A 23 -1.70 8.49 -11.25
N HIS A 24 -2.77 9.28 -11.26
CA HIS A 24 -2.83 10.47 -10.45
C HIS A 24 -2.93 10.13 -8.94
N ARG A 25 -2.32 10.96 -8.08
CA ARG A 25 -2.39 10.85 -6.61
C ARG A 25 -3.81 10.71 -6.06
N ASN A 26 -4.80 11.40 -6.63
CA ASN A 26 -6.20 11.28 -6.18
C ASN A 26 -6.77 9.88 -6.43
N THR A 27 -6.38 9.25 -7.54
CA THR A 27 -6.75 7.86 -7.83
C THR A 27 -6.10 6.92 -6.82
N LEU A 28 -4.84 7.17 -6.45
CA LEU A 28 -4.16 6.42 -5.40
C LEU A 28 -4.85 6.60 -4.04
N TYR A 29 -5.22 7.81 -3.64
CA TYR A 29 -5.98 8.06 -2.41
C TYR A 29 -7.30 7.29 -2.36
N LYS A 30 -8.05 7.24 -3.47
CA LYS A 30 -9.28 6.44 -3.56
C LYS A 30 -9.00 4.95 -3.35
N ARG A 31 -7.91 4.42 -3.92
CA ARG A 31 -7.49 3.02 -3.73
C ARG A 31 -7.09 2.75 -2.28
N ILE A 32 -6.29 3.63 -1.66
CA ILE A 32 -5.88 3.54 -0.25
C ILE A 32 -7.11 3.54 0.66
N LYS A 33 -8.06 4.45 0.44
CA LYS A 33 -9.32 4.49 1.20
C LYS A 33 -10.10 3.17 1.10
N LYS A 34 -10.17 2.59 -0.11
CA LYS A 34 -10.80 1.27 -0.32
C LYS A 34 -10.05 0.16 0.41
N ILE A 35 -8.73 0.14 0.38
CA ILE A 35 -7.89 -0.85 1.07
C ILE A 35 -8.07 -0.73 2.59
N ASN A 36 -7.99 0.49 3.15
CA ASN A 36 -8.25 0.76 4.57
C ASN A 36 -9.62 0.24 5.01
N SER A 37 -10.66 0.43 4.19
CA SER A 37 -12.00 -0.07 4.48
C SER A 37 -12.10 -1.60 4.45
N ILE A 38 -11.41 -2.27 3.52
CA ILE A 38 -11.44 -3.74 3.43
C ILE A 38 -10.71 -4.37 4.61
N LEU A 39 -9.56 -3.80 4.99
CA LEU A 39 -8.70 -4.34 6.04
C LEU A 39 -9.06 -3.81 7.45
N ASN A 40 -10.05 -2.94 7.55
CA ASN A 40 -10.48 -2.28 8.79
C ASN A 40 -9.32 -1.67 9.60
N PHE A 41 -8.41 -0.96 8.92
CA PHE A 41 -7.20 -0.40 9.49
C PHE A 41 -6.83 0.94 8.82
N ASP A 42 -5.92 1.69 9.43
CA ASP A 42 -5.46 2.98 8.93
C ASP A 42 -3.98 2.93 8.54
N MET A 43 -3.70 2.96 7.23
CA MET A 43 -2.33 3.04 6.68
C MET A 43 -1.56 4.30 7.07
N ASN A 44 -2.12 5.28 7.77
CA ASN A 44 -1.33 6.35 8.36
C ASN A 44 -0.59 5.94 9.64
N LYS A 45 -1.01 4.86 10.31
CA LYS A 45 -0.33 4.31 11.48
C LYS A 45 0.88 3.49 11.04
N SER A 46 2.04 3.72 11.67
CA SER A 46 3.28 2.99 11.41
C SER A 46 3.13 1.48 11.59
N ASP A 47 2.42 1.05 12.63
CA ASP A 47 2.25 -0.37 12.95
C ASP A 47 1.47 -1.09 11.84
N ASN A 48 0.46 -0.42 11.30
CA ASN A 48 -0.33 -0.91 10.17
C ASN A 48 0.50 -1.02 8.89
N ARG A 49 1.43 -0.08 8.65
CA ARG A 49 2.37 -0.16 7.52
C ARG A 49 3.33 -1.35 7.68
N LEU A 50 3.84 -1.56 8.89
CA LEU A 50 4.70 -2.71 9.21
C LEU A 50 3.97 -4.03 8.98
N LEU A 51 2.71 -4.16 9.43
CA LEU A 51 1.89 -5.36 9.19
C LEU A 51 1.74 -5.66 7.70
N ILE A 52 1.54 -4.64 6.86
CA ILE A 52 1.47 -4.83 5.40
C ILE A 52 2.82 -5.28 4.83
N GLN A 53 3.92 -4.65 5.25
CA GLN A 53 5.25 -5.05 4.80
C GLN A 53 5.55 -6.53 5.12
N LEU A 54 5.21 -6.96 6.34
CA LEU A 54 5.37 -8.35 6.76
C LEU A 54 4.45 -9.29 5.97
N ALA A 55 3.17 -8.94 5.82
CA ALA A 55 2.20 -9.75 5.10
C ALA A 55 2.64 -10.00 3.64
N LEU A 56 3.08 -8.95 2.93
CA LEU A 56 3.57 -9.09 1.55
C LEU A 56 4.88 -9.89 1.47
N LYS A 57 5.75 -9.80 2.49
CA LYS A 57 6.99 -10.57 2.52
C LYS A 57 6.72 -12.06 2.73
N ILE A 58 5.78 -12.39 3.62
CA ILE A 58 5.31 -13.77 3.84
C ILE A 58 4.64 -14.33 2.59
N ASP A 59 3.75 -13.56 1.95
CA ASP A 59 3.09 -13.93 0.68
C ASP A 59 4.11 -14.30 -0.40
N LYS A 60 5.20 -13.51 -0.54
CA LYS A 60 6.30 -13.78 -1.48
C LYS A 60 7.19 -14.98 -1.10
N MET A 61 7.21 -15.39 0.17
CA MET A 61 8.00 -16.55 0.61
C MET A 61 7.22 -17.87 0.48
N LEU A 62 5.90 -17.80 0.53
CA LEU A 62 5.01 -18.96 0.48
C LEU A 62 4.55 -19.34 -0.94
N LEU A 63 4.74 -18.43 -1.91
CA LEU A 63 4.43 -18.58 -3.34
C LEU A 63 5.71 -18.44 -4.17
#